data_AF-A0A2S8GDG8-F1
#
_entry.id   AF-A0A2S8GDG8-F1
#
_cell.length_a   1.000
_cell.length_b   1.000
_cell.length_c   1.000
_cell.angle_alpha   90.00
_cell.angle_beta   90.00
_cell.angle_gamma   90.00
#
_symmetry.space_group_name_H-M   'P 1'
#
loop_
_entity.id
_entity.type
_entity.pdbx_description
1 polymer ?
#
loop_
_entity_poly.entity_id
_entity_poly.type
_entity_poly.pdbx_seq_one_letter_code
_entity_poly.pdbx_strand_id
1 'polypeptide(L)'
;MRTTRTTNGGRARLVTRSFALRRQGFSLLELLAVVVLLGILAAVGATRLSPGYSGNLASGTDAFRILAALRQARAAAIATGDDHRVRMLSSGGAITGFQIEQIGGATTVVDGPYRFSSDIAVTQTGGDATFDFQGGASVAPIITFAGPDRTERITVVAATGWGLLEEL
;
A
#
# COMPACT_ATOMS: atom_id res chain seq x y z
N MET A 1 97.55 -20.25 -34.14
CA MET A 1 97.08 -21.42 -33.37
C MET A 1 95.58 -21.23 -33.09
N ARG A 2 94.77 -22.30 -33.00
CA ARG A 2 93.37 -22.24 -32.46
C ARG A 2 93.42 -21.86 -30.96
N THR A 3 92.36 -21.50 -30.21
CA THR A 3 90.88 -21.69 -30.29
C THR A 3 90.23 -20.52 -29.48
N THR A 4 88.94 -20.17 -29.41
CA THR A 4 87.62 -20.78 -29.75
C THR A 4 86.58 -19.67 -30.03
N ARG A 5 85.38 -20.01 -30.53
CA ARG A 5 84.18 -19.15 -30.56
C ARG A 5 83.11 -19.73 -29.62
N THR A 6 82.57 -18.94 -28.70
CA THR A 6 81.36 -19.29 -27.92
C THR A 6 80.42 -18.10 -27.81
N THR A 7 79.20 -18.27 -28.33
CA THR A 7 78.07 -17.36 -28.17
C THR A 7 77.36 -17.63 -26.84
N ASN A 8 76.78 -16.62 -26.20
CA ASN A 8 75.69 -16.85 -25.26
C ASN A 8 74.60 -15.78 -25.42
N GLY A 9 73.33 -16.20 -25.41
CA GLY A 9 72.18 -15.37 -25.77
C GLY A 9 71.54 -14.70 -24.56
N GLY A 10 71.44 -13.37 -24.56
CA GLY A 10 70.78 -12.59 -23.53
C GLY A 10 69.26 -12.79 -23.51
N ARG A 11 68.78 -13.87 -22.86
CA ARG A 11 67.35 -14.04 -22.55
C ARG A 11 66.94 -13.07 -21.43
N ALA A 12 66.24 -12.00 -21.79
CA ALA A 12 65.66 -11.06 -20.83
C ALA A 12 64.71 -11.81 -19.87
N ARG A 13 65.05 -11.83 -18.59
CA ARG A 13 64.30 -12.56 -17.56
C ARG A 13 63.12 -11.73 -17.10
N LEU A 14 61.92 -12.02 -17.60
CA LEU A 14 60.69 -11.39 -17.15
C LEU A 14 60.51 -11.61 -15.63
N VAL A 15 60.53 -10.51 -14.87
CA VAL A 15 60.31 -10.53 -13.42
C VAL A 15 58.81 -10.47 -13.16
N THR A 16 58.17 -11.64 -13.12
CA THR A 16 56.77 -11.77 -12.74
C THR A 16 56.60 -11.35 -11.27
N ARG A 17 56.17 -10.11 -11.03
CA ARG A 17 55.79 -9.64 -9.69
C ARG A 17 54.51 -10.36 -9.26
N SER A 18 54.66 -11.41 -8.46
CA SER A 18 53.55 -12.06 -7.78
C SER A 18 52.94 -11.11 -6.75
N PHE A 19 51.76 -10.56 -7.07
CA PHE A 19 50.94 -9.87 -6.09
C PHE A 19 50.45 -10.88 -5.04
N ALA A 20 51.13 -10.91 -3.90
CA ALA A 20 50.69 -11.68 -2.75
C ALA A 20 49.38 -11.09 -2.21
N LEU A 21 48.25 -11.67 -2.62
CA LEU A 21 46.94 -11.43 -2.01
C LEU A 21 47.04 -11.72 -0.51
N ARG A 22 47.14 -10.66 0.29
CA ARG A 22 47.12 -10.76 1.76
C ARG A 22 45.76 -11.32 2.17
N ARG A 23 45.74 -12.61 2.54
CA ARG A 23 44.61 -13.21 3.26
C ARG A 23 44.58 -12.63 4.66
N GLN A 24 44.00 -11.44 4.80
CA GLN A 24 43.60 -10.90 6.10
C GLN A 24 42.47 -11.80 6.61
N GLY A 25 42.75 -12.55 7.68
CA GLY A 25 41.68 -13.20 8.43
C GLY A 25 40.88 -12.13 9.16
N PHE A 26 39.55 -12.21 9.07
CA PHE A 26 38.66 -11.33 9.82
C PHE A 26 38.94 -11.42 11.32
N SER A 27 38.94 -10.29 12.01
CA SER A 27 39.11 -10.26 13.46
C SER A 27 37.88 -10.82 14.17
N LEU A 28 38.05 -11.50 15.31
CA LEU A 28 36.93 -11.90 16.17
C LEU A 28 36.11 -10.68 16.63
N LEU A 29 36.77 -9.55 16.86
CA LEU A 29 36.12 -8.28 17.23
C LEU A 29 35.33 -7.69 16.06
N GLU A 30 35.83 -7.84 14.83
CA GLU A 30 35.18 -7.37 13.59
C GLU A 30 33.94 -8.21 13.28
N LEU A 31 34.03 -9.54 13.42
CA LEU A 31 32.87 -10.44 13.28
C LEU A 31 31.81 -10.16 14.36
N LEU A 32 32.23 -9.92 15.60
CA LEU A 32 31.31 -9.52 16.69
C LEU A 32 30.63 -8.17 16.39
N ALA A 33 31.37 -7.18 15.89
CA ALA A 33 30.81 -5.89 15.49
C ALA A 33 29.80 -6.04 14.34
N VAL A 34 30.08 -6.88 13.34
CA VAL A 34 29.14 -7.18 12.25
C VAL A 34 27.87 -7.86 12.78
N VAL A 35 27.98 -8.84 13.69
CA VAL A 35 26.81 -9.51 14.30
C VAL A 35 25.96 -8.53 15.13
N VAL A 36 26.59 -7.62 15.89
CA VAL A 36 25.87 -6.57 16.63
C VAL A 36 25.15 -5.61 15.69
N LEU A 37 25.81 -5.15 14.61
CA LEU A 37 25.19 -4.29 13.60
C LEU A 37 24.04 -4.98 12.88
N LEU A 38 24.18 -6.26 12.51
CA LEU A 38 23.10 -7.05 11.92
C LEU A 38 21.91 -7.22 12.90
N GLY A 39 22.17 -7.41 14.19
CA GLY A 39 21.12 -7.46 15.22
C GLY A 39 20.34 -6.14 15.34
N ILE A 40 21.05 -5.00 15.33
CA ILE A 40 20.43 -3.66 15.36
C ILE A 40 19.61 -3.42 14.08
N LEU A 41 20.17 -3.72 12.91
CA LEU A 41 19.47 -3.58 11.62
C LEU A 41 18.25 -4.51 11.52
N ALA A 42 18.34 -5.74 12.03
CA ALA A 42 17.21 -6.66 12.09
C ALA A 42 16.10 -6.15 13.02
N ALA A 43 16.43 -5.58 14.18
CA ALA A 43 15.45 -5.01 15.10
C ALA A 43 14.72 -3.79 14.49
N VAL A 44 15.46 -2.89 13.82
CA VAL A 44 14.88 -1.71 13.13
C VAL A 44 14.11 -2.11 11.86
N GLY A 45 14.52 -3.18 11.18
CA GLY A 45 13.78 -3.77 10.07
C GLY A 45 12.47 -4.43 10.51
N ALA A 46 12.51 -5.20 11.59
CA ALA A 46 11.36 -5.94 12.12
C ALA A 46 10.22 -5.02 12.58
N THR A 47 10.53 -3.87 13.19
CA THR A 47 9.49 -2.88 13.54
C THR A 47 8.85 -2.27 12.29
N ARG A 48 9.65 -1.87 11.29
CA ARG A 48 9.15 -1.30 10.02
C ARG A 48 8.41 -2.30 9.12
N LEU A 49 8.70 -3.59 9.23
CA LEU A 49 8.02 -4.69 8.53
C LEU A 49 6.90 -5.32 9.37
N SER A 50 6.53 -4.71 10.50
CA SER A 50 5.37 -5.12 11.28
C SER A 50 4.08 -4.96 10.45
N PRO A 51 3.19 -5.97 10.38
CA PRO A 51 1.96 -5.92 9.57
C PRO A 51 0.99 -4.75 9.86
N GLY A 52 1.18 -3.99 10.95
CA GLY A 52 0.36 -2.80 11.25
C GLY A 52 0.51 -1.68 10.21
N TYR A 53 1.73 -1.47 9.69
CA TYR A 53 2.06 -0.29 8.87
C TYR A 53 1.39 -0.28 7.49
N SER A 54 1.10 -1.44 6.89
CA SER A 54 0.33 -1.50 5.64
C SER A 54 -1.14 -1.15 5.86
N GLY A 55 -1.75 -1.65 6.94
CA GLY A 55 -3.15 -1.42 7.27
C GLY A 55 -3.51 0.05 7.49
N ASN A 56 -2.64 0.85 8.12
CA ASN A 56 -2.92 2.28 8.34
C ASN A 56 -2.80 3.14 7.08
N LEU A 57 -1.91 2.77 6.15
CA LEU A 57 -1.82 3.42 4.84
C LEU A 57 -2.99 2.99 3.93
N ALA A 58 -3.44 1.74 4.08
CA ALA A 58 -4.61 1.21 3.39
C ALA A 58 -5.92 1.85 3.86
N SER A 59 -6.15 1.98 5.18
CA SER A 59 -7.38 2.56 5.72
C SER A 59 -7.61 3.98 5.21
N GLY A 60 -6.61 4.86 5.34
CA GLY A 60 -6.68 6.21 4.79
C GLY A 60 -6.89 6.23 3.27
N THR A 61 -6.19 5.37 2.51
CA THR A 61 -6.36 5.29 1.05
C THR A 61 -7.79 4.86 0.66
N ASP A 62 -8.34 3.86 1.34
CA ASP A 62 -9.65 3.29 1.06
C ASP A 62 -10.80 4.19 1.57
N ALA A 63 -10.61 4.91 2.67
CA ALA A 63 -11.51 5.97 3.12
C ALA A 63 -11.52 7.15 2.13
N PHE A 64 -10.37 7.61 1.65
CA PHE A 64 -10.33 8.65 0.60
C PHE A 64 -10.96 8.18 -0.73
N ARG A 65 -10.82 6.91 -1.10
CA ARG A 65 -11.53 6.31 -2.25
C ARG A 65 -13.05 6.34 -2.06
N ILE A 66 -13.55 5.96 -0.89
CA ILE A 66 -14.99 6.06 -0.59
C ILE A 66 -15.45 7.52 -0.58
N LEU A 67 -14.67 8.45 -0.04
CA LEU A 67 -15.02 9.87 -0.05
C LEU A 67 -15.06 10.45 -1.48
N ALA A 68 -14.23 9.94 -2.40
CA ALA A 68 -14.33 10.25 -3.83
C ALA A 68 -15.58 9.60 -4.47
N ALA A 69 -15.84 8.32 -4.19
CA ALA A 69 -17.00 7.58 -4.71
C ALA A 69 -18.34 8.19 -4.27
N LEU A 70 -18.45 8.67 -3.02
CA LEU A 70 -19.63 9.38 -2.50
C LEU A 70 -19.87 10.69 -3.28
N ARG A 71 -18.80 11.45 -3.55
CA ARG A 71 -18.87 12.68 -4.38
C ARG A 71 -19.26 12.38 -5.82
N GLN A 72 -18.73 11.29 -6.39
CA GLN A 72 -19.03 10.81 -7.74
C GLN A 72 -20.49 10.35 -7.87
N ALA A 73 -20.99 9.52 -6.95
CA ALA A 73 -22.37 9.06 -6.93
C ALA A 73 -23.35 10.25 -6.78
N ARG A 74 -23.08 11.18 -5.84
CA ARG A 74 -23.86 12.41 -5.67
C ARG A 74 -23.87 13.28 -6.93
N ALA A 75 -22.72 13.44 -7.59
CA ALA A 75 -22.62 14.21 -8.83
C ALA A 75 -23.35 13.52 -10.00
N ALA A 76 -23.31 12.20 -10.07
CA ALA A 76 -24.02 11.41 -11.06
C ALA A 76 -25.54 11.52 -10.89
N ALA A 77 -26.07 11.42 -9.66
CA ALA A 77 -27.50 11.58 -9.40
C ALA A 77 -28.05 12.94 -9.88
N ILE A 78 -27.33 14.03 -9.56
CA ILE A 78 -27.66 15.39 -10.03
C ILE A 78 -27.59 15.49 -11.57
N ALA A 79 -26.64 14.80 -12.20
CA ALA A 79 -26.43 14.87 -13.65
C ALA A 79 -27.41 14.00 -14.47
N THR A 80 -27.90 12.89 -13.91
CA THR A 80 -28.82 11.96 -14.60
C THR A 80 -30.28 12.18 -14.26
N GLY A 81 -30.60 12.64 -13.04
CA GLY A 81 -31.96 12.67 -12.51
C GLY A 81 -32.42 11.37 -11.82
N ASP A 82 -31.73 10.25 -12.04
CA ASP A 82 -31.92 9.00 -11.27
C ASP A 82 -31.10 8.99 -9.97
N ASP A 83 -31.65 8.39 -8.91
CA ASP A 83 -30.92 8.13 -7.65
C ASP A 83 -29.64 7.32 -7.91
N HIS A 84 -28.56 7.57 -7.15
CA HIS A 84 -27.32 6.79 -7.22
C HIS A 84 -26.86 6.39 -5.83
N ARG A 85 -26.31 5.18 -5.67
CA ARG A 85 -25.75 4.72 -4.39
C ARG A 85 -24.29 4.26 -4.47
N VAL A 86 -23.57 4.47 -3.38
CA VAL A 86 -22.34 3.73 -3.07
C VAL A 86 -22.74 2.50 -2.27
N ARG A 87 -22.73 1.34 -2.92
CA ARG A 87 -23.11 0.05 -2.35
C ARG A 87 -21.91 -0.69 -1.79
N MET A 88 -22.02 -1.17 -0.56
CA MET A 88 -21.00 -2.03 0.05
C MET A 88 -21.13 -3.50 -0.40
N LEU A 89 -20.00 -4.17 -0.58
CA LEU A 89 -19.91 -5.53 -1.12
C LEU A 89 -19.42 -6.52 -0.06
N SER A 90 -20.38 -7.20 0.56
CA SER A 90 -20.10 -8.15 1.64
C SER A 90 -19.82 -9.58 1.14
N SER A 91 -18.88 -10.26 1.78
CA SER A 91 -18.57 -11.68 1.59
C SER A 91 -18.31 -12.33 2.95
N GLY A 92 -18.94 -13.47 3.23
CA GLY A 92 -18.84 -14.13 4.54
C GLY A 92 -19.34 -13.28 5.74
N GLY A 93 -20.12 -12.22 5.48
CA GLY A 93 -20.57 -11.25 6.48
C GLY A 93 -19.66 -10.03 6.68
N ALA A 94 -18.40 -10.08 6.21
CA ALA A 94 -17.50 -8.92 6.23
C ALA A 94 -17.69 -8.06 4.97
N ILE A 95 -17.55 -6.73 5.09
CA ILE A 95 -17.49 -5.83 3.94
C ILE A 95 -16.10 -5.96 3.29
N THR A 96 -16.06 -6.24 1.99
CA THR A 96 -14.82 -6.56 1.23
C THR A 96 -14.55 -5.62 0.05
N GLY A 97 -15.36 -4.58 -0.10
CA GLY A 97 -15.30 -3.66 -1.24
C GLY A 97 -16.56 -2.82 -1.38
N PHE A 98 -16.65 -2.09 -2.48
CA PHE A 98 -17.80 -1.25 -2.83
C PHE A 98 -17.96 -1.13 -4.36
N GLN A 99 -19.13 -0.66 -4.80
CA GLN A 99 -19.38 -0.25 -6.18
C GLN A 99 -20.38 0.91 -6.23
N ILE A 100 -20.41 1.67 -7.33
CA ILE A 100 -21.40 2.72 -7.57
C ILE A 100 -22.52 2.14 -8.44
N GLU A 101 -23.77 2.32 -8.03
CA GLU A 101 -24.94 1.87 -8.77
C GLU A 101 -25.90 3.03 -9.07
N GLN A 102 -26.45 3.07 -10.27
CA GLN A 102 -27.59 3.90 -10.65
C GLN A 102 -28.89 3.16 -10.29
N ILE A 103 -29.88 3.89 -9.78
CA ILE A 103 -31.19 3.38 -9.34
C ILE A 103 -32.28 4.11 -10.12
N GLY A 104 -32.31 3.87 -11.44
CA GLY A 104 -33.45 4.25 -12.29
C GLY A 104 -34.50 3.13 -12.34
N GLY A 105 -35.18 2.99 -13.48
CA GLY A 105 -36.14 1.90 -13.73
C GLY A 105 -35.54 0.48 -13.66
N ALA A 106 -34.21 0.36 -13.66
CA ALA A 106 -33.47 -0.84 -13.28
C ALA A 106 -32.17 -0.42 -12.58
N THR A 107 -31.68 -1.23 -11.64
CA THR A 107 -30.38 -0.99 -11.00
C THR A 107 -29.23 -1.46 -11.89
N THR A 108 -28.28 -0.58 -12.18
CA THR A 108 -27.08 -0.88 -12.97
C THR A 108 -25.81 -0.51 -12.21
N VAL A 109 -24.71 -1.22 -12.44
CA VAL A 109 -23.40 -0.84 -11.91
C VAL A 109 -22.79 0.21 -12.84
N VAL A 110 -22.48 1.38 -12.29
CA VAL A 110 -21.86 2.51 -13.01
C VAL A 110 -20.34 2.47 -12.88
N ASP A 111 -19.84 2.05 -11.72
CA ASP A 111 -18.40 1.99 -11.44
C ASP A 111 -18.04 0.94 -10.38
N GLY A 112 -16.81 0.41 -10.44
CA GLY A 112 -16.34 -0.73 -9.65
C GLY A 112 -16.63 -2.09 -10.30
N PRO A 113 -16.59 -3.21 -9.54
CA PRO A 113 -16.38 -3.28 -8.09
C PRO A 113 -14.94 -3.01 -7.66
N TYR A 114 -14.78 -2.18 -6.65
CA TYR A 114 -13.51 -1.94 -5.96
C TYR A 114 -13.39 -2.84 -4.74
N ARG A 115 -12.17 -3.28 -4.44
CA ARG A 115 -11.85 -4.06 -3.23
C ARG A 115 -11.16 -3.17 -2.20
N PHE A 116 -11.49 -3.40 -0.93
CA PHE A 116 -10.71 -2.88 0.20
C PHE A 116 -9.49 -3.76 0.45
N SER A 117 -8.50 -3.23 1.17
CA SER A 117 -7.38 -4.02 1.67
C SER A 117 -7.83 -5.15 2.61
N SER A 118 -7.06 -6.24 2.66
CA SER A 118 -7.19 -7.30 3.66
C SER A 118 -6.89 -6.83 5.09
N ASP A 119 -6.14 -5.75 5.22
CA ASP A 119 -5.49 -5.32 6.45
C ASP A 119 -6.38 -4.37 7.28
N ILE A 120 -7.63 -4.16 6.86
CA ILE A 120 -8.60 -3.24 7.47
C ILE A 120 -9.97 -3.90 7.62
N ALA A 121 -10.67 -3.60 8.72
CA ALA A 121 -12.05 -4.01 8.93
C ALA A 121 -12.99 -2.85 8.61
N VAL A 122 -13.82 -3.00 7.58
CA VAL A 122 -14.83 -1.99 7.18
C VAL A 122 -16.19 -2.37 7.75
N THR A 123 -16.87 -1.41 8.37
CA THR A 123 -18.21 -1.55 8.97
C THR A 123 -19.11 -0.38 8.55
N GLN A 124 -20.43 -0.60 8.59
CA GLN A 124 -21.43 0.30 8.01
C GLN A 124 -22.70 0.27 8.87
N THR A 125 -23.22 1.45 9.20
CA THR A 125 -24.47 1.64 9.95
C THR A 125 -25.39 2.56 9.15
N GLY A 126 -26.65 2.16 8.95
CA GLY A 126 -27.66 2.97 8.25
C GLY A 126 -27.96 2.56 6.80
N GLY A 127 -27.25 1.59 6.23
CA GLY A 127 -27.47 1.11 4.86
C GLY A 127 -26.52 1.74 3.83
N ASP A 128 -26.77 1.50 2.54
CA ASP A 128 -25.93 2.01 1.45
C ASP A 128 -26.17 3.50 1.19
N ALA A 129 -25.10 4.28 1.04
CA ALA A 129 -25.19 5.72 0.89
C ALA A 129 -25.85 6.06 -0.45
N THR A 130 -27.09 6.56 -0.40
CA THR A 130 -27.96 6.74 -1.57
C THR A 130 -28.27 8.23 -1.71
N PHE A 131 -28.09 8.76 -2.91
CA PHE A 131 -28.20 10.18 -3.25
C PHE A 131 -29.31 10.40 -4.27
N ASP A 132 -30.07 11.47 -4.06
CA ASP A 132 -31.14 11.91 -4.95
C ASP A 132 -30.66 12.94 -6.00
N PHE A 133 -31.54 13.27 -6.95
CA PHE A 133 -31.28 14.27 -8.00
C PHE A 133 -31.05 15.71 -7.49
N GLN A 134 -31.38 16.01 -6.24
CA GLN A 134 -31.08 17.30 -5.59
C GLN A 134 -29.69 17.29 -4.94
N GLY A 135 -29.05 16.11 -4.87
CA GLY A 135 -27.80 15.88 -4.15
C GLY A 135 -27.97 15.82 -2.64
N GLY A 136 -29.19 15.58 -2.15
CA GLY A 136 -29.39 15.07 -0.79
C GLY A 136 -28.91 13.62 -0.69
N ALA A 137 -28.79 13.10 0.53
CA ALA A 137 -28.61 11.68 0.78
C ALA A 137 -29.89 11.12 1.42
N SER A 138 -30.71 10.47 0.60
CA SER A 138 -31.94 9.77 0.99
C SER A 138 -31.65 8.61 1.95
N VAL A 139 -30.46 8.01 1.86
CA VAL A 139 -29.88 7.11 2.87
C VAL A 139 -28.48 7.62 3.24
N ALA A 140 -28.29 7.98 4.51
CA ALA A 140 -27.11 8.69 5.01
C ALA A 140 -26.39 7.88 6.11
N PRO A 141 -25.48 6.96 5.75
CA PRO A 141 -24.84 6.07 6.71
C PRO A 141 -23.61 6.66 7.40
N ILE A 142 -23.17 5.94 8.43
CA ILE A 142 -21.83 6.04 9.01
C ILE A 142 -21.04 4.81 8.54
N ILE A 143 -19.87 5.03 7.94
CA ILE A 143 -18.93 4.00 7.50
C ILE A 143 -17.68 4.13 8.37
N THR A 144 -17.16 3.04 8.92
CA THR A 144 -15.96 3.06 9.77
C THR A 144 -14.92 2.06 9.26
N PHE A 145 -13.68 2.53 9.11
CA PHE A 145 -12.50 1.80 8.63
C PHE A 145 -11.55 1.61 9.81
N ALA A 146 -11.55 0.43 10.43
CA ALA A 146 -10.61 0.09 11.48
C ALA A 146 -9.35 -0.52 10.87
N GLY A 147 -8.25 0.25 10.87
CA GLY A 147 -6.91 -0.26 10.63
C GLY A 147 -6.24 -0.73 11.94
N PRO A 148 -5.01 -1.24 11.88
CA PRO A 148 -4.31 -1.81 13.04
C PRO A 148 -4.00 -0.80 14.16
N ASP A 149 -3.61 0.43 13.82
CA ASP A 149 -3.24 1.48 14.79
C ASP A 149 -4.12 2.76 14.67
N ARG A 150 -4.94 2.87 13.63
CA ARG A 150 -5.77 4.06 13.31
C ARG A 150 -7.17 3.62 12.86
N THR A 151 -8.21 4.22 13.42
CA THR A 151 -9.59 4.08 12.94
C THR A 151 -10.08 5.38 12.33
N GLU A 152 -10.73 5.29 11.17
CA GLU A 152 -11.35 6.43 10.50
C GLU A 152 -12.85 6.24 10.33
N ARG A 153 -13.60 7.34 10.33
CA ARG A 153 -15.05 7.37 10.14
C ARG A 153 -15.43 8.32 9.02
N ILE A 154 -16.33 7.87 8.15
CA ILE A 154 -17.04 8.72 7.21
C ILE A 154 -18.51 8.81 7.63
N THR A 155 -18.95 10.01 7.99
CA THR A 155 -20.36 10.31 8.30
C THR A 155 -20.99 11.02 7.11
N VAL A 156 -22.04 10.43 6.51
CA VAL A 156 -22.79 11.07 5.42
C VAL A 156 -23.87 11.99 6.00
N VAL A 157 -23.95 13.22 5.52
CA VAL A 157 -24.91 14.24 5.98
C VAL A 157 -26.16 14.23 5.10
N ALA A 158 -27.28 13.73 5.63
CA ALA A 158 -28.54 13.54 4.91
C ALA A 158 -29.00 14.75 4.07
N ALA A 159 -29.06 15.94 4.68
CA ALA A 159 -29.59 17.14 4.03
C ALA A 159 -28.71 17.72 2.90
N THR A 160 -27.47 17.22 2.71
CA THR A 160 -26.51 17.84 1.79
C THR A 160 -25.73 16.83 0.92
N GLY A 161 -25.74 15.54 1.27
CA GLY A 161 -25.00 14.49 0.59
C GLY A 161 -23.48 14.52 0.80
N TRP A 162 -22.96 15.31 1.74
CA TRP A 162 -21.52 15.38 2.00
C TRP A 162 -21.07 14.27 2.96
N GLY A 163 -19.99 13.58 2.60
CA GLY A 163 -19.22 12.77 3.54
C GLY A 163 -18.24 13.63 4.33
N LEU A 164 -18.27 13.51 5.66
CA LEU A 164 -17.31 14.09 6.58
C LEU A 164 -16.37 12.98 7.05
N LEU A 165 -15.06 13.15 6.87
CA LEU A 165 -14.02 12.20 7.28
C LEU A 165 -13.40 12.64 8.62
N GLU A 166 -13.39 11.73 9.59
CA GLU A 166 -12.92 11.95 10.96
C GLU A 166 -11.96 10.81 11.36
N GLU A 167 -10.98 11.12 12.22
CA GLU A 167 -10.08 10.15 12.87
C GLU A 167 -10.54 9.96 14.33
N LEU A 168 -10.42 8.73 14.86
CA LEU A 168 -10.98 8.31 16.15
C LEU A 168 -9.92 7.87 17.17
#